data_AF-A0A9Q3AH36-F1
#
_entry.id   AF-A0A9Q3AH36-F1
#
_cell.length_a   1.000
_cell.length_b   1.000
_cell.length_c   1.000
_cell.angle_alpha   90.00
_cell.angle_beta   90.00
_cell.angle_gamma   90.00
#
_symmetry.space_group_name_H-M   'P 1'
#
loop_
_entity.id
_entity.type
_entity.pdbx_description
1 polymer ?
#
loop_
_entity_poly.entity_id
_entity_poly.type
_entity_poly.pdbx_seq_one_letter_code
_entity_poly.pdbx_strand_id
1 'polypeptide(L)'
;MDALKKLGRKVGAMILALTMTNSAIADTVTYFHNDISGSPLAATDPAGNLLWRENYKPYGEKLTRSAASSANTIGFHGKAHDDGTGLSSAIHEP
;
A
#
# COMPACT_ATOMS: atom_id res chain seq x y z
N MET A 1 26.98 47.62 4.87
CA MET A 1 26.03 47.06 5.87
C MET A 1 24.78 46.42 5.22
N ASP A 2 24.33 46.89 4.05
CA ASP A 2 23.12 46.35 3.40
C ASP A 2 23.27 44.95 2.77
N ALA A 3 24.46 44.62 2.27
CA ALA A 3 24.73 43.28 1.71
C ALA A 3 24.58 42.17 2.77
N LEU A 4 25.03 42.43 4.01
CA LEU A 4 24.95 41.50 5.13
C LEU A 4 23.49 41.26 5.57
N LYS A 5 22.67 42.32 5.60
CA LYS A 5 21.22 42.23 5.89
C LYS A 5 20.47 41.46 4.80
N LYS A 6 20.81 41.67 3.53
CA LYS A 6 20.24 40.92 2.39
C LYS A 6 20.60 39.45 2.43
N LEU A 7 21.85 39.12 2.80
CA LEU A 7 22.32 37.75 2.95
C LEU A 7 21.60 37.03 4.09
N GLY A 8 21.48 37.66 5.26
CA GLY A 8 20.72 37.11 6.39
C GLY A 8 19.25 36.84 6.03
N ARG A 9 18.61 37.72 5.26
CA ARG A 9 17.22 37.52 4.80
C ARG A 9 17.10 36.34 3.82
N LYS A 10 18.07 36.15 2.92
CA LYS A 10 18.08 35.00 1.99
C LYS A 10 18.34 33.67 2.71
N VAL A 11 19.26 33.67 3.68
CA VAL A 11 19.53 32.48 4.52
C VAL A 11 18.30 32.13 5.35
N GLY A 12 17.63 33.11 5.96
CA GLY A 12 16.38 32.89 6.70
C GLY A 12 15.26 32.32 5.83
N ALA A 13 15.09 32.84 4.61
CA ALA A 13 14.10 32.31 3.66
C ALA A 13 14.42 30.88 3.19
N MET A 14 15.71 30.56 3.00
CA MET A 14 16.15 29.21 2.63
C MET A 14 15.91 28.21 3.77
N ILE A 15 16.23 28.58 5.01
CA ILE A 15 15.99 27.74 6.19
C ILE A 15 14.49 27.50 6.37
N LEU A 16 13.67 28.54 6.21
CA LEU A 16 12.21 28.40 6.28
C LEU A 16 11.69 27.43 5.22
N ALA A 17 12.16 27.55 3.97
CA ALA A 17 11.79 26.62 2.90
C ALA A 17 12.23 25.16 3.18
N LEU A 18 13.40 24.97 3.80
CA LEU A 18 13.88 23.64 4.20
C LEU A 18 13.03 23.01 5.31
N THR A 19 12.37 23.80 6.16
CA THR A 19 11.52 23.29 7.24
C THR A 19 10.09 22.91 6.82
N MET A 20 9.69 23.18 5.56
CA MET A 20 8.30 22.95 5.12
C MET A 20 7.99 21.52 4.68
N THR A 21 8.93 20.57 4.78
CA THR A 21 8.70 19.18 4.41
C THR A 21 8.11 18.39 5.59
N ASN A 22 6.90 18.75 6.02
CA ASN A 22 6.16 17.95 6.99
C ASN A 22 5.32 16.90 6.26
N SER A 23 5.93 15.76 5.94
CA SER A 23 5.20 14.59 5.44
C SER A 23 4.44 13.96 6.60
N ALA A 24 3.13 14.19 6.67
CA ALA A 24 2.29 13.44 7.59
C ALA A 24 2.25 11.98 7.14
N ILE A 25 2.57 11.06 8.05
CA ILE A 25 2.31 9.64 7.84
C ILE A 25 0.82 9.45 8.06
N ALA A 26 0.07 9.26 6.97
CA ALA A 26 -1.34 8.94 7.02
C ALA A 26 -1.53 7.42 7.00
N ASP A 27 -2.42 6.91 7.85
CA ASP A 27 -2.86 5.52 7.76
C ASP A 27 -3.56 5.32 6.42
N THR A 28 -3.16 4.27 5.70
CA THR A 28 -3.79 3.87 4.44
C THR A 28 -4.85 2.82 4.72
N VAL A 29 -6.11 3.15 4.44
CA VAL A 29 -7.22 2.19 4.51
C VAL A 29 -7.40 1.53 3.16
N THR A 30 -7.45 0.20 3.15
CA THR A 30 -7.66 -0.62 1.95
C THR A 30 -8.90 -1.47 2.14
N TYR A 31 -9.85 -1.37 1.21
CA TYR A 31 -11.05 -2.21 1.18
C TYR A 31 -10.85 -3.38 0.22
N PHE A 32 -11.04 -4.60 0.72
CA PHE A 32 -10.95 -5.82 -0.08
C PHE A 32 -12.32 -6.28 -0.54
N HIS A 33 -12.43 -6.57 -1.84
CA HIS A 33 -13.63 -7.09 -2.48
C HIS A 33 -13.43 -8.58 -2.75
N ASN A 34 -14.07 -9.40 -1.93
CA ASN A 34 -13.84 -10.85 -1.92
C ASN A 34 -14.90 -11.60 -2.73
N ASP A 35 -14.55 -12.80 -3.19
CA ASP A 35 -15.52 -13.78 -3.66
C ASP A 35 -16.28 -14.45 -2.51
N ILE A 36 -17.20 -15.37 -2.84
CA ILE A 36 -18.03 -16.09 -1.86
C ILE A 36 -17.21 -16.96 -0.90
N SER A 37 -16.00 -17.35 -1.28
CA SER A 37 -15.09 -18.18 -0.49
C SER A 37 -14.17 -17.35 0.42
N GLY A 38 -14.23 -16.02 0.30
CA GLY A 38 -13.37 -15.08 1.02
C GLY A 38 -12.07 -14.72 0.29
N SER A 39 -11.87 -15.17 -0.95
CA SER A 39 -10.66 -14.88 -1.73
C SER A 39 -10.71 -13.45 -2.29
N PRO A 40 -9.69 -12.59 -2.07
CA PRO A 40 -9.75 -11.20 -2.53
C PRO A 40 -9.55 -11.03 -4.03
N LEU A 41 -10.56 -10.50 -4.73
CA LEU A 41 -10.55 -10.28 -6.18
C LEU A 41 -10.10 -8.85 -6.57
N ALA A 42 -10.30 -7.88 -5.69
CA ALA A 42 -9.86 -6.51 -5.91
C ALA A 42 -9.65 -5.77 -4.60
N ALA A 43 -8.90 -4.68 -4.66
CA ALA A 43 -8.81 -3.72 -3.56
C ALA A 43 -9.08 -2.29 -4.03
N THR A 44 -9.72 -1.50 -3.19
CA THR A 44 -9.96 -0.07 -3.43
C THR A 44 -9.54 0.78 -2.23
N ASP A 45 -9.21 2.04 -2.51
CA ASP A 45 -9.02 3.06 -1.47
C ASP A 45 -10.38 3.61 -0.95
N PRO A 46 -10.39 4.53 0.05
CA PRO A 46 -11.61 5.10 0.57
C PRO A 46 -12.40 5.98 -0.40
N ALA A 47 -11.75 6.49 -1.45
CA ALA A 47 -12.42 7.21 -2.53
C ALA A 47 -13.02 6.26 -3.58
N GLY A 48 -12.82 4.94 -3.43
CA GLY A 48 -13.30 3.92 -4.36
C GLY A 48 -12.37 3.70 -5.56
N ASN A 49 -11.16 4.27 -5.57
CA ASN A 49 -10.20 4.04 -6.65
C ASN A 49 -9.67 2.61 -6.58
N LEU A 50 -9.59 1.94 -7.73
CA LEU A 50 -9.03 0.59 -7.83
C LEU A 50 -7.52 0.61 -7.61
N LEU A 51 -7.06 -0.09 -6.58
CA LEU A 51 -5.65 -0.29 -6.28
C LEU A 51 -5.08 -1.46 -7.09
N TRP A 52 -5.80 -2.57 -7.11
CA TRP A 52 -5.44 -3.75 -7.90
C TRP A 52 -6.63 -4.70 -8.08
N ARG A 53 -6.48 -5.64 -9.01
CA ARG A 53 -7.42 -6.73 -9.29
C ARG A 53 -6.65 -8.02 -9.55
N GLU A 54 -7.16 -9.12 -9.01
CA GLU A 54 -6.62 -10.47 -9.19
C GLU A 54 -7.75 -11.45 -9.53
N ASN A 55 -7.39 -12.59 -10.14
CA ASN A 55 -8.27 -13.72 -10.38
C ASN A 55 -7.56 -15.00 -9.94
N TYR A 56 -8.33 -16.01 -9.54
CA TYR A 56 -7.78 -17.28 -9.05
C TYR A 56 -8.25 -18.45 -9.91
N LYS A 57 -7.38 -19.45 -10.07
CA LYS A 57 -7.80 -20.80 -10.46
C LYS A 57 -8.63 -21.44 -9.33
N PRO A 58 -9.39 -22.52 -9.59
CA PRO A 58 -10.23 -23.17 -8.58
C PRO A 58 -9.51 -23.59 -7.30
N TYR A 59 -8.19 -23.79 -7.34
CA TYR A 59 -7.36 -24.19 -6.19
C TYR A 59 -6.41 -23.10 -5.69
N GLY A 60 -6.68 -21.82 -6.01
CA GLY A 60 -6.04 -20.69 -5.36
C GLY A 60 -4.78 -20.14 -6.03
N GLU A 61 -4.35 -20.68 -7.17
CA GLU A 61 -3.28 -20.09 -7.96
C GLU A 61 -3.76 -18.77 -8.59
N LYS A 62 -3.04 -17.68 -8.32
CA LYS A 62 -3.31 -16.36 -8.92
C LYS A 62 -3.02 -16.40 -10.43
N LEU A 63 -4.02 -16.07 -11.24
CA LEU A 63 -3.88 -15.93 -12.71
C LEU A 63 -3.20 -14.63 -13.10
N THR A 64 -3.40 -13.57 -12.30
CA THR A 64 -2.80 -12.26 -12.51
C THR A 64 -2.20 -11.81 -11.19
N ARG A 65 -0.88 -11.56 -11.16
CA ARG A 65 -0.18 -10.95 -10.01
C ARG A 65 0.21 -9.53 -10.39
N SER A 66 -0.53 -8.56 -9.86
CA SER A 66 -0.21 -7.14 -10.07
C SER A 66 0.96 -6.75 -9.18
N ALA A 67 1.89 -5.92 -9.66
CA ALA A 67 2.90 -5.35 -8.77
C ALA A 67 2.27 -4.54 -7.62
N ALA A 68 1.09 -3.93 -7.86
CA ALA A 68 0.35 -3.19 -6.85
C ALA A 68 -0.28 -4.09 -5.76
N SER A 69 -0.38 -5.40 -5.98
CA SER A 69 -0.85 -6.35 -4.96
C SER A 69 0.28 -7.01 -4.18
N SER A 70 1.55 -6.63 -4.38
CA SER A 70 2.69 -7.27 -3.70
C SER A 70 2.68 -7.10 -2.17
N ALA A 71 1.98 -6.08 -1.66
CA ALA A 71 1.80 -5.87 -0.23
C ALA A 71 0.58 -6.63 0.34
N ASN A 72 -0.22 -7.27 -0.52
CA ASN A 72 -1.36 -8.08 -0.09
C ASN A 72 -0.87 -9.44 0.42
N THR A 73 -1.03 -9.68 1.71
CA THR A 73 -0.68 -10.96 2.35
C THR A 73 -1.88 -11.89 2.48
N ILE A 74 -3.07 -11.52 2.00
CA ILE A 74 -4.29 -12.32 2.07
C ILE A 74 -4.61 -12.88 0.68
N GLY A 75 -4.77 -14.20 0.58
CA GLY A 75 -5.03 -14.91 -0.67
C GLY A 75 -6.25 -15.83 -0.60
N PHE A 76 -6.12 -16.99 -1.21
CA PHE A 76 -7.19 -17.98 -1.37
C PHE A 76 -7.86 -18.34 -0.03
N HIS A 77 -9.20 -18.41 -0.02
CA HIS A 77 -10.03 -18.62 1.19
C HIS A 77 -9.76 -17.60 2.32
N GLY A 78 -9.30 -16.40 1.99
CA GLY A 78 -8.93 -15.37 2.97
C GLY A 78 -7.73 -15.74 3.85
N LYS A 79 -6.91 -16.72 3.44
CA LYS A 79 -5.76 -17.18 4.20
C LYS A 79 -4.53 -16.33 3.92
N ALA A 80 -3.62 -16.27 4.89
CA ALA A 80 -2.31 -15.67 4.65
C ALA A 80 -1.62 -16.40 3.49
N HIS A 81 -1.12 -15.65 2.52
CA HIS A 81 -0.43 -16.15 1.35
C HIS A 81 0.89 -15.39 1.19
N ASP A 82 1.97 -16.15 1.03
CA ASP A 82 3.29 -15.59 0.77
C ASP A 82 3.60 -15.70 -0.71
N ASP A 83 3.66 -14.53 -1.36
CA ASP A 83 3.91 -14.43 -2.78
C ASP A 83 5.32 -14.93 -3.19
N GLY A 84 6.30 -14.88 -2.27
CA GLY A 84 7.68 -15.30 -2.52
C GLY A 84 7.86 -16.81 -2.50
N THR A 85 7.08 -17.53 -1.69
CA THR A 85 7.11 -19.00 -1.62
C THR A 85 5.97 -19.66 -2.40
N GLY A 86 4.91 -18.92 -2.71
CA GLY A 86 3.68 -19.43 -3.30
C GLY A 86 2.82 -20.25 -2.32
N LEU A 87 3.14 -20.23 -1.03
CA LEU A 87 2.45 -21.02 -0.02
C LEU A 87 1.31 -20.23 0.64
N SER A 88 0.20 -20.90 0.90
CA SER A 88 -0.90 -20.39 1.73
C SER A 88 -0.89 -21.11 3.08
N SER A 89 -1.06 -20.35 4.17
CA SER A 89 -1.09 -20.92 5.52
C SER A 89 -2.36 -21.76 5.73
N ALA A 90 -2.17 -23.05 5.92
CA ALA A 90 -3.19 -23.92 6.50
C ALA A 90 -3.10 -23.79 8.02
N ILE A 91 -3.87 -22.88 8.62
CA ILE A 91 -4.05 -22.90 10.08
C ILE A 91 -4.60 -24.28 10.47
N HIS A 92 -3.84 -25.00 11.28
CA HIS A 92 -4.32 -26.16 12.01
C HIS A 92 -4.74 -25.63 13.38
N GLU A 93 -6.03 -25.34 13.52
CA GLU A 93 -6.61 -25.10 14.85
C GLU A 93 -6.71 -26.46 15.55
N PRO A 94 -6.10 -26.65 16.72
CA PRO A 94 -6.18 -27.90 17.49
C PRO A 94 -7.57 -28.16 18.09
#